data_AF-A0A927NJ76-F1
#
_entry.id   AF-A0A927NJ76-F1
#
_cell.length_a   1.000
_cell.length_b   1.000
_cell.length_c   1.000
_cell.angle_alpha   90.00
_cell.angle_beta   90.00
_cell.angle_gamma   90.00
#
_symmetry.space_group_name_H-M   'P 1'
#
loop_
_entity.id
_entity.type
_entity.pdbx_description
1 polymer ?
#
loop_
_entity_poly.entity_id
_entity_poly.type
_entity_poly.pdbx_seq_one_letter_code
_entity_poly.pdbx_strand_id
1 'polypeptide(L)'
;MNYLEENKTENTVEKKDDKNTDTQNNNQKEMNFGKFANAQALFSAYQSLEKEFTKKSQQLKELKKQYGCDNDEKVLSPQQNTDNFATQNPTEPAFVVDNPAQANDKNADEILADKDFMENHVFNNPKVANEVLQRYLMALSKVDLPQTINGKSGAMSLTPPKKPQTLKEASVLAKKLFK
;
A
#
# COMPACT_ATOMS: atom_id res chain seq x y z
N MET A 1 -1.76 51.04 -0.79
CA MET A 1 -1.69 50.32 0.50
C MET A 1 -0.36 49.58 0.51
N ASN A 2 0.54 49.99 1.41
CA ASN A 2 1.74 49.27 1.87
C ASN A 2 1.39 47.79 2.15
N TYR A 3 2.27 46.81 1.94
CA TYR A 3 3.51 46.59 2.70
C TYR A 3 4.59 45.84 1.89
N LEU A 4 5.83 46.35 1.91
CA LEU A 4 7.06 45.54 1.99
C LEU A 4 7.31 45.25 3.47
N GLU A 5 7.69 44.02 3.81
CA GLU A 5 8.73 43.65 4.81
C GLU A 5 8.77 42.12 4.89
N GLU A 6 9.82 41.52 4.34
CA GLU A 6 10.94 40.92 5.09
C GLU A 6 10.63 39.54 5.66
N ASN A 7 11.29 38.53 5.10
CA ASN A 7 12.01 37.53 5.90
C ASN A 7 13.16 36.96 5.04
N LYS A 8 14.29 37.64 5.17
CA LYS A 8 15.62 37.18 4.81
C LYS A 8 16.02 36.13 5.86
N THR A 9 16.13 34.87 5.48
CA THR A 9 17.03 33.95 6.18
C THR A 9 18.06 33.45 5.17
N GLU A 10 19.10 34.26 5.04
CA GLU A 10 20.42 33.78 4.71
C GLU A 10 20.80 32.76 5.80
N ASN A 11 21.05 31.52 5.39
CA ASN A 11 22.08 30.72 6.05
C ASN A 11 22.82 29.94 4.98
N THR A 12 23.72 30.66 4.33
CA THR A 12 24.90 30.11 3.69
C THR A 12 25.75 29.49 4.78
N VAL A 13 25.80 28.16 4.85
CA VAL A 13 26.92 27.48 5.49
C VAL A 13 27.67 26.73 4.40
N GLU A 14 28.90 27.18 4.26
CA GLU A 14 29.94 26.78 3.34
C GLU A 14 30.07 25.25 3.23
N LYS A 15 30.17 24.76 1.98
CA LYS A 15 30.82 23.48 1.72
C LYS A 15 32.29 23.62 2.09
N LYS A 16 32.71 22.91 3.13
CA LYS A 16 34.07 22.39 3.22
C LYS A 16 33.97 20.89 3.26
N ASP A 17 34.54 20.29 2.23
CA ASP A 17 34.88 18.88 2.17
C ASP A 17 35.81 18.59 3.35
N ASP A 18 35.40 17.73 4.27
CA ASP A 18 36.32 16.98 5.12
C ASP A 18 35.66 15.65 5.49
N LYS A 19 36.27 14.58 4.96
CA LYS A 19 36.14 13.24 5.55
C LYS A 19 36.71 13.33 6.96
N ASN A 20 35.86 13.26 7.98
CA ASN A 20 36.30 12.70 9.25
C ASN A 20 35.22 11.82 9.87
N THR A 21 35.42 10.52 9.72
CA THR A 21 34.87 9.52 10.64
C THR A 21 35.64 9.63 11.94
N ASP A 22 35.14 10.41 12.90
CA ASP A 22 35.64 10.34 14.27
C ASP A 22 34.52 10.00 15.24
N THR A 23 34.73 8.85 15.86
CA THR A 23 33.95 8.29 16.94
C THR A 23 34.51 8.81 18.25
N GLN A 24 33.60 9.16 19.17
CA GLN A 24 33.74 9.35 20.63
C GLN A 24 33.91 10.79 21.15
N ASN A 25 32.88 11.28 21.86
CA ASN A 25 33.04 11.51 23.30
C ASN A 25 31.71 11.47 24.09
N ASN A 26 31.87 11.16 25.38
CA ASN A 26 30.93 10.61 26.35
C ASN A 26 29.80 11.53 26.85
N ASN A 27 28.78 10.88 27.43
CA ASN A 27 27.64 11.41 28.19
C ASN A 27 26.54 12.12 27.40
N GLN A 28 25.97 11.41 26.42
CA GLN A 28 24.60 11.66 25.99
C GLN A 28 23.80 10.39 26.18
N LYS A 29 22.75 10.50 27.02
CA LYS A 29 21.66 9.54 27.17
C LYS A 29 21.38 8.93 25.80
N GLU A 30 21.64 7.63 25.63
CA GLU A 30 21.44 6.91 24.37
C GLU A 30 19.99 7.09 23.93
N MET A 31 19.73 8.12 23.12
CA MET A 31 18.46 8.32 22.47
C MET A 31 18.41 7.24 21.41
N ASN A 32 17.64 6.19 21.67
CA ASN A 32 17.47 5.11 20.72
C ASN A 32 16.65 5.65 19.53
N PHE A 33 17.31 5.94 18.41
CA PHE A 33 16.68 6.38 17.16
C PHE A 33 16.13 5.21 16.32
N GLY A 34 16.01 4.02 16.92
CA GLY A 34 15.46 2.82 16.31
C GLY A 34 16.34 2.33 15.15
N LYS A 35 15.87 2.53 13.92
CA LYS A 35 16.57 2.07 12.71
C LYS A 35 17.71 2.99 12.27
N PHE A 36 17.81 4.19 12.84
CA PHE A 36 18.80 5.20 12.43
C PHE A 36 19.98 5.24 13.40
N ALA A 37 21.17 5.47 12.85
CA ALA A 37 22.41 5.48 13.63
C ALA A 37 22.54 6.68 14.58
N ASN A 38 21.97 7.85 14.23
CA ASN A 38 22.02 9.07 15.03
C ASN A 38 20.89 10.04 14.63
N ALA A 39 20.71 11.13 15.40
CA ALA A 39 19.71 12.16 15.14
C ALA A 39 19.84 12.80 13.75
N GLN A 40 21.07 13.00 13.28
CA GLN A 40 21.34 13.58 11.96
C GLN A 40 20.87 12.67 10.82
N ALA A 41 21.10 11.36 10.95
CA ALA A 41 20.64 10.35 9.99
C ALA A 41 19.09 10.28 9.96
N LEU A 42 18.44 10.38 11.12
CA LEU A 42 16.99 10.45 11.21
C LEU A 42 16.43 11.71 10.53
N PHE A 43 17.02 12.87 10.80
CA PHE A 43 16.62 14.14 10.18
C PHE A 43 16.83 14.13 8.65
N SER A 44 17.97 13.62 8.20
CA SER A 44 18.26 13.48 6.77
C SER A 44 17.28 12.55 6.06
N ALA A 45 16.89 11.44 6.70
CA ALA A 45 15.88 10.52 6.16
C ALA A 45 14.51 11.19 6.05
N TYR A 46 14.10 11.97 7.05
CA TYR A 46 12.86 12.74 7.00
C TYR A 46 12.85 13.74 5.84
N GLN A 47 13.91 14.53 5.69
CA GLN A 47 14.03 15.48 4.57
C GLN A 47 14.01 14.79 3.20
N SER A 48 14.63 13.61 3.10
CA SER A 48 14.65 12.83 1.86
C SER A 48 13.25 12.33 1.52
N LEU A 49 12.51 11.82 2.52
CA LEU A 49 11.12 11.39 2.37
C LEU A 49 10.19 12.55 1.98
N GLU A 50 10.35 13.69 2.62
CA GLU A 50 9.59 14.91 2.30
C GLU A 50 9.81 15.33 0.82
N LYS A 51 11.07 15.36 0.38
CA LYS A 51 11.41 15.65 -1.02
C LYS A 51 10.77 14.67 -2.00
N GLU A 52 10.80 13.37 -1.70
CA GLU A 52 10.14 12.37 -2.54
C GLU A 52 8.62 12.57 -2.61
N PHE A 53 7.99 12.87 -1.48
CA PHE A 53 6.55 13.14 -1.45
C PHE A 53 6.17 14.35 -2.29
N THR A 54 6.95 15.44 -2.20
CA THR A 54 6.77 16.62 -3.05
C THR A 54 6.94 16.28 -4.53
N LYS A 55 8.02 15.56 -4.89
CA LYS A 55 8.29 15.15 -6.27
C LYS A 55 7.15 14.29 -6.81
N LYS A 56 6.69 13.29 -6.05
CA LYS A 56 5.59 12.41 -6.45
C LYS A 56 4.28 13.16 -6.61
N SER A 57 3.99 14.11 -5.71
CA SER A 57 2.79 14.95 -5.80
C SER A 57 2.81 15.83 -7.05
N GLN A 58 3.96 16.40 -7.41
CA GLN A 58 4.15 17.16 -8.65
C GLN A 58 4.00 16.27 -9.89
N GLN A 59 4.63 15.10 -9.90
CA GLN A 59 4.49 14.12 -10.99
C GLN A 59 3.04 13.71 -11.18
N LEU A 60 2.30 13.44 -10.10
CA LEU A 60 0.89 13.09 -10.16
C LEU A 60 0.05 14.24 -10.73
N LYS A 61 0.35 15.49 -10.37
CA LYS A 61 -0.30 16.68 -10.93
C LYS A 61 -0.08 16.78 -12.43
N GLU A 62 1.15 16.56 -12.89
CA GLU A 62 1.49 16.61 -14.32
C GLU A 62 0.83 15.47 -15.10
N LEU A 63 0.88 14.24 -14.58
CA LEU A 63 0.20 13.08 -15.17
C LEU A 63 -1.32 13.33 -15.26
N LYS A 64 -1.96 13.79 -14.17
CA LYS A 64 -3.39 14.14 -14.19
C LYS A 64 -3.72 15.17 -15.26
N LYS A 65 -2.85 16.18 -15.43
CA LYS A 65 -2.99 17.19 -16.49
C LYS A 65 -2.85 16.60 -17.88
N GLN A 66 -1.90 15.69 -18.11
CA GLN A 66 -1.69 15.03 -19.41
C GLN A 66 -2.85 14.11 -19.80
N TYR A 67 -3.47 13.46 -18.82
CA TYR A 67 -4.57 12.52 -19.02
C TYR A 67 -5.97 13.12 -18.84
N GLY A 68 -6.10 14.42 -18.54
CA GLY A 68 -7.38 15.12 -18.46
C GLY A 68 -8.31 14.61 -17.35
N CYS A 69 -7.77 14.02 -16.28
CA CYS A 69 -8.55 13.42 -15.20
C CYS A 69 -8.92 14.47 -14.13
N ASP A 70 -9.71 15.47 -14.49
CA ASP A 70 -10.34 16.40 -13.54
C ASP A 70 -11.64 15.79 -13.01
N ASN A 71 -11.53 14.74 -12.20
CA ASN A 71 -12.64 14.35 -11.32
C ASN A 71 -12.33 14.86 -9.92
N ASP A 72 -12.93 16.00 -9.60
CA ASP A 72 -13.05 16.54 -8.25
C ASP A 72 -13.89 15.59 -7.39
N GLU A 73 -13.29 14.52 -6.86
CA GLU A 73 -13.91 13.78 -5.76
C GLU A 73 -13.67 14.52 -4.45
N LYS A 74 -14.51 15.54 -4.27
CA LYS A 74 -14.95 16.03 -2.97
C LYS A 74 -15.45 14.83 -2.17
N VAL A 75 -14.66 14.43 -1.18
CA VAL A 75 -15.06 13.71 0.03
C VAL A 75 -16.58 13.72 0.26
N LEU A 76 -17.21 12.55 0.14
CA LEU A 76 -18.58 12.32 0.62
C LEU A 76 -18.62 11.07 1.53
N SER A 77 -19.34 11.28 2.62
CA SER A 77 -19.42 10.50 3.85
C SER A 77 -20.00 9.08 3.71
N PRO A 78 -19.88 8.22 4.74
CA PRO A 78 -20.46 6.87 4.72
C PRO A 78 -21.99 6.89 4.83
N GLN A 79 -22.70 6.30 3.86
CA GLN A 79 -24.13 5.94 3.95
C GLN A 79 -24.29 4.54 3.32
N GLN A 80 -24.46 3.48 4.13
CA GLN A 80 -25.74 2.91 4.60
C GLN A 80 -26.55 2.25 3.47
N ASN A 81 -26.63 0.92 3.56
CA ASN A 81 -27.55 -0.03 2.95
C ASN A 81 -28.76 0.54 2.21
N THR A 82 -29.01 0.01 1.01
CA THR A 82 -30.29 -0.67 0.73
C THR A 82 -30.04 -1.85 -0.21
N ASP A 83 -30.22 -3.06 0.32
CA ASP A 83 -30.64 -4.22 -0.48
C ASP A 83 -31.99 -3.88 -1.11
N ASN A 84 -32.19 -4.13 -2.41
CA ASN A 84 -33.50 -4.51 -2.93
C ASN A 84 -33.38 -5.26 -4.26
N PHE A 85 -33.99 -6.44 -4.22
CA PHE A 85 -33.99 -7.53 -5.17
C PHE A 85 -35.06 -7.34 -6.25
N ALA A 86 -34.73 -7.79 -7.47
CA ALA A 86 -35.63 -8.44 -8.44
C ALA A 86 -36.77 -7.55 -9.04
N THR A 87 -37.32 -7.74 -10.24
CA THR A 87 -37.24 -8.77 -11.29
C THR A 87 -37.88 -8.17 -12.57
N GLN A 88 -37.63 -8.84 -13.71
CA GLN A 88 -38.54 -9.02 -14.86
C GLN A 88 -38.61 -7.95 -15.97
N ASN A 89 -37.92 -8.27 -17.07
CA ASN A 89 -38.43 -8.19 -18.47
C ASN A 89 -39.75 -8.98 -18.60
N PRO A 90 -40.62 -8.83 -19.65
CA PRO A 90 -40.28 -8.56 -21.06
C PRO A 90 -41.32 -7.72 -21.86
N THR A 91 -41.03 -7.39 -23.13
CA THR A 91 -41.97 -7.43 -24.28
C THR A 91 -41.23 -6.96 -25.55
N GLU A 92 -41.04 -7.86 -26.53
CA GLU A 92 -40.63 -7.54 -27.90
C GLU A 92 -41.79 -6.96 -28.72
N PRO A 93 -41.52 -6.26 -29.84
CA PRO A 93 -41.74 -6.95 -31.12
C PRO A 93 -40.69 -6.70 -32.22
N ALA A 94 -40.70 -7.64 -33.15
CA ALA A 94 -39.76 -7.99 -34.22
C ALA A 94 -39.63 -7.04 -35.45
N PHE A 95 -38.64 -7.43 -36.30
CA PHE A 95 -38.38 -7.11 -37.72
C PHE A 95 -37.59 -5.81 -37.98
N VAL A 96 -36.37 -5.82 -38.57
CA VAL A 96 -36.04 -6.15 -39.98
C VAL A 96 -34.63 -6.78 -40.14
N VAL A 97 -34.52 -7.78 -41.00
CA VAL A 97 -33.27 -8.37 -41.52
C VAL A 97 -32.74 -7.54 -42.69
N ASP A 98 -31.50 -7.08 -42.64
CA ASP A 98 -30.55 -7.04 -43.78
C ASP A 98 -29.24 -6.34 -43.38
N ASN A 99 -28.23 -7.14 -43.04
CA ASN A 99 -26.85 -6.78 -43.37
C ASN A 99 -26.01 -8.07 -43.48
N PRO A 100 -25.52 -8.44 -44.68
CA PRO A 100 -24.77 -9.67 -44.86
C PRO A 100 -23.34 -9.51 -44.34
N ALA A 101 -22.89 -10.53 -43.60
CA ALA A 101 -21.49 -10.94 -43.45
C ALA A 101 -20.47 -9.86 -43.02
N GLN A 102 -20.19 -9.81 -41.71
CA GLN A 102 -18.83 -10.03 -41.21
C GLN A 102 -18.88 -10.90 -39.95
N ALA A 103 -19.27 -12.17 -40.12
CA ALA A 103 -18.76 -13.21 -39.25
C ALA A 103 -17.27 -13.31 -39.59
N ASN A 104 -16.47 -12.42 -38.99
CA ASN A 104 -15.04 -12.55 -38.97
C ASN A 104 -14.78 -13.68 -37.97
N ASP A 105 -14.91 -14.92 -38.45
CA ASP A 105 -14.61 -16.16 -37.73
C ASP A 105 -13.09 -16.23 -37.53
N LYS A 106 -12.54 -15.22 -36.85
CA LYS A 106 -11.17 -15.25 -36.38
C LYS A 106 -11.09 -16.44 -35.44
N ASN A 107 -10.20 -17.37 -35.78
CA ASN A 107 -9.89 -18.48 -34.89
C ASN A 107 -9.48 -17.90 -33.52
N ALA A 108 -9.78 -18.62 -32.43
CA ALA A 108 -9.33 -18.26 -31.08
C ALA A 108 -7.84 -17.86 -31.07
N ASP A 109 -6.98 -18.56 -31.80
CA ASP A 109 -5.55 -18.24 -31.89
C ASP A 109 -5.26 -16.88 -32.56
N GLU A 110 -6.09 -16.47 -33.51
CA GLU A 110 -5.96 -15.18 -34.19
C GLU A 110 -6.45 -14.02 -33.30
N ILE A 111 -7.49 -14.26 -32.50
CA ILE A 111 -7.96 -13.31 -31.48
C ILE A 111 -6.91 -13.16 -30.36
N LEU A 112 -6.24 -14.26 -30.00
CA LEU A 112 -5.17 -14.23 -29.01
C LEU A 112 -3.92 -13.48 -29.51
N ALA A 113 -3.67 -13.50 -30.81
CA ALA A 113 -2.56 -12.79 -31.44
C ALA A 113 -2.83 -11.28 -31.63
N ASP A 114 -4.10 -10.86 -31.56
CA ASP A 114 -4.51 -9.46 -31.68
C ASP A 114 -4.13 -8.68 -30.40
N LYS A 115 -3.04 -7.91 -30.52
CA LYS A 115 -2.48 -7.13 -29.41
C LYS A 115 -3.44 -6.06 -28.90
N ASP A 116 -4.15 -5.40 -29.82
CA ASP A 116 -5.04 -4.28 -29.48
C ASP A 116 -6.25 -4.79 -28.70
N PHE A 117 -6.76 -5.97 -29.09
CA PHE A 117 -7.82 -6.65 -28.34
C PHE A 117 -7.36 -7.05 -26.94
N MET A 118 -6.17 -7.65 -26.83
CA MET A 118 -5.60 -8.09 -25.55
C MET A 118 -5.40 -6.93 -24.56
N GLU A 119 -4.80 -5.85 -25.01
CA GLU A 119 -4.51 -4.71 -24.16
C GLU A 119 -5.79 -4.03 -23.67
N ASN A 120 -6.73 -3.77 -24.58
CA ASN A 120 -7.93 -3.00 -24.26
C ASN A 120 -9.01 -3.81 -23.52
N HIS A 121 -9.18 -5.09 -23.85
CA HIS A 121 -10.32 -5.89 -23.37
C HIS A 121 -9.96 -7.02 -22.40
N VAL A 122 -8.73 -7.54 -22.46
CA VAL A 122 -8.32 -8.69 -21.62
C VAL A 122 -7.48 -8.22 -20.45
N PHE A 123 -6.38 -7.52 -20.68
CA PHE A 123 -5.46 -7.07 -19.62
C PHE A 123 -6.04 -5.96 -18.74
N ASN A 124 -6.82 -5.05 -19.32
CA ASN A 124 -7.49 -4.00 -18.57
C ASN A 124 -8.74 -4.48 -17.82
N ASN A 125 -9.16 -5.74 -17.99
CA ASN A 125 -10.32 -6.28 -17.29
C ASN A 125 -9.91 -6.80 -15.90
N PRO A 126 -10.35 -6.16 -14.80
CA PRO A 126 -9.94 -6.56 -13.45
C PRO A 126 -10.42 -7.96 -13.08
N LYS A 127 -11.53 -8.45 -13.66
CA LYS A 127 -12.03 -9.80 -13.38
C LYS A 127 -11.06 -10.86 -13.88
N VAL A 128 -10.54 -10.70 -15.10
CA VAL A 128 -9.59 -11.63 -15.71
C VAL A 128 -8.26 -11.61 -14.94
N ALA A 129 -7.75 -10.44 -14.60
CA ALA A 129 -6.50 -10.30 -13.84
C ALA A 129 -6.59 -10.98 -12.46
N ASN A 130 -7.69 -10.76 -11.74
CA ASN A 130 -7.92 -11.39 -10.43
C ASN A 130 -8.02 -12.91 -10.53
N GLU A 131 -8.67 -13.43 -11.58
CA GLU A 131 -8.81 -14.87 -11.77
C GLU A 131 -7.46 -15.53 -12.08
N VAL A 132 -6.64 -14.92 -12.93
CA VAL A 132 -5.28 -15.39 -13.22
C VAL A 132 -4.42 -15.37 -11.94
N LEU A 133 -4.50 -14.29 -11.17
CA LEU A 133 -3.79 -14.17 -9.89
C LEU A 133 -4.22 -15.26 -8.91
N GLN A 134 -5.52 -15.51 -8.79
CA GLN A 134 -6.06 -16.54 -7.90
C GLN A 134 -5.59 -17.94 -8.30
N ARG A 135 -5.59 -18.26 -9.59
CA ARG A 135 -5.05 -19.54 -10.10
C ARG A 135 -3.56 -19.70 -9.76
N TYR A 136 -2.78 -18.64 -9.92
CA TYR A 136 -1.35 -18.64 -9.58
C TYR A 136 -1.13 -18.85 -8.08
N LEU A 137 -1.82 -18.08 -7.23
CA LEU A 137 -1.71 -18.22 -5.78
C LEU A 137 -2.16 -19.61 -5.31
N MET A 138 -3.21 -20.17 -5.91
CA MET A 138 -3.65 -21.54 -5.62
C MET A 138 -2.62 -22.58 -6.05
N ALA A 139 -1.91 -22.37 -7.17
CA ALA A 139 -0.83 -23.24 -7.59
C ALA A 139 0.35 -23.18 -6.60
N LEU A 140 0.68 -21.99 -6.08
CA LEU A 140 1.70 -21.84 -5.04
C LEU A 140 1.28 -22.46 -3.70
N SER A 141 0.01 -22.33 -3.31
CA SER A 141 -0.47 -22.89 -2.04
C SER A 141 -0.55 -24.41 -2.01
N LYS A 142 -0.55 -25.06 -3.18
CA LYS A 142 -0.49 -26.53 -3.31
C LYS A 142 0.91 -27.10 -3.05
N VAL A 143 1.92 -26.25 -2.85
CA VAL A 143 3.22 -26.71 -2.33
C VAL A 143 3.01 -27.03 -0.86
N ASP A 144 2.95 -28.33 -0.53
CA ASP A 144 2.87 -28.80 0.84
C ASP A 144 4.03 -28.24 1.65
N LEU A 145 3.75 -27.23 2.49
CA LEU A 145 4.76 -26.72 3.41
C LEU A 145 5.18 -27.87 4.34
N PRO A 146 6.48 -28.03 4.64
CA PRO A 146 6.92 -29.03 5.58
C PRO A 146 6.20 -28.81 6.91
N GLN A 147 5.30 -29.73 7.24
CA GLN A 147 4.58 -29.75 8.50
C GLN A 147 5.61 -30.02 9.59
N THR A 148 5.66 -29.15 10.61
CA THR A 148 6.37 -29.48 11.84
C THR A 148 5.67 -30.66 12.51
N ILE A 149 6.39 -31.45 13.30
CA ILE A 149 5.93 -32.72 13.91
C ILE A 149 4.61 -32.61 14.71
N ASN A 150 4.11 -31.40 15.00
CA ASN A 150 2.86 -31.16 15.72
C ASN A 150 1.82 -30.33 14.94
N GLY A 151 2.01 -30.09 13.64
CA GLY A 151 1.02 -29.40 12.77
C GLY A 151 0.69 -27.96 13.15
N LYS A 152 1.37 -27.39 14.16
CA LYS A 152 1.23 -26.00 14.60
C LYS A 152 2.34 -25.18 13.99
N SER A 153 1.99 -24.46 12.93
CA SER A 153 2.81 -23.41 12.36
C SER A 153 3.16 -22.37 13.44
N GLY A 154 4.47 -22.21 13.69
CA GLY A 154 5.07 -20.99 14.28
C GLY A 154 4.47 -20.44 15.58
N ALA A 155 4.36 -21.24 16.65
CA ALA A 155 4.18 -20.66 17.99
C ALA A 155 5.55 -20.37 18.61
N MET A 156 6.07 -19.14 18.47
CA MET A 156 7.26 -18.70 19.19
C MET A 156 6.90 -18.19 20.59
N SER A 157 7.67 -18.70 21.55
CA SER A 157 7.98 -18.17 22.88
C SER A 157 6.81 -17.84 23.82
N LEU A 158 6.64 -18.70 24.82
CA LEU A 158 6.02 -18.37 26.10
C LEU A 158 6.60 -17.05 26.62
N THR A 159 5.87 -15.95 26.42
CA THR A 159 6.15 -14.71 27.14
C THR A 159 5.98 -15.03 28.63
N PRO A 160 6.99 -14.75 29.48
CA PRO A 160 6.83 -14.92 30.91
C PRO A 160 5.66 -14.04 31.38
N PRO A 161 4.87 -14.50 32.36
CA PRO A 161 3.71 -13.76 32.84
C PRO A 161 4.13 -12.35 33.23
N LYS A 162 3.34 -11.35 32.81
CA LYS A 162 3.58 -9.93 33.07
C LYS A 162 3.98 -9.73 34.54
N LYS A 163 5.14 -9.11 34.76
CA LYS A 163 5.62 -8.79 36.12
C LYS A 163 4.58 -7.92 36.85
N PRO A 164 4.27 -8.19 38.12
CA PRO A 164 3.32 -7.37 38.87
C PRO A 164 3.88 -5.96 39.02
N GLN A 165 3.07 -4.94 38.75
CA GLN A 165 3.49 -3.53 38.83
C GLN A 165 3.18 -2.91 40.20
N THR A 166 2.37 -3.57 41.02
CA THR A 166 1.97 -3.08 42.35
C THR A 166 2.18 -4.13 43.43
N LEU A 167 2.36 -3.69 44.68
CA LEU A 167 2.49 -4.58 45.84
C LEU A 167 1.28 -5.51 46.00
N LYS A 168 0.07 -4.98 45.74
CA LYS A 168 -1.17 -5.74 45.78
C LYS A 168 -1.16 -6.88 44.76
N GLU A 169 -0.80 -6.59 43.51
CA GLU A 169 -0.72 -7.57 42.43
C GLU A 169 0.36 -8.62 42.72
N ALA A 170 1.53 -8.21 43.22
CA ALA A 170 2.59 -9.12 43.64
C ALA A 170 2.13 -10.07 44.75
N SER A 171 1.36 -9.58 45.72
CA SER A 171 0.84 -10.40 46.81
C SER A 171 -0.13 -11.49 46.34
N VAL A 172 -0.98 -11.18 45.35
CA VAL A 172 -1.91 -12.13 44.75
C VAL A 172 -1.15 -13.19 43.96
N LEU A 173 -0.16 -12.77 43.18
CA LEU A 173 0.65 -13.67 42.36
C LEU A 173 1.49 -14.62 43.21
N ALA A 174 2.11 -14.12 44.29
CA ALA A 174 2.84 -14.93 45.25
C ALA A 174 1.94 -16.00 45.91
N LYS A 175 0.74 -15.60 46.37
CA LYS A 175 -0.24 -16.56 46.94
C LYS A 175 -0.65 -17.65 45.97
N LYS A 176 -0.62 -17.40 44.65
CA LYS A 176 -0.94 -18.38 43.62
C LYS A 176 0.23 -19.34 43.35
N LEU A 177 1.47 -18.91 43.54
CA LEU A 177 2.68 -19.73 43.34
C LEU A 177 2.97 -20.67 44.51
N PHE A 178 2.68 -20.26 45.74
CA PHE A 178 2.97 -21.03 46.95
C PHE A 178 1.77 -21.85 47.46
N LYS A 179 0.86 -22.23 46.56
CA LYS A 179 -0.35 -22.99 46.89
C LYS A 179 -0.32 -24.39 46.30
#